data_AF-A0A1W2EKE3-F1
#
_entry.id   AF-A0A1W2EKE3-F1
#
_cell.length_a   1.000
_cell.length_b   1.000
_cell.length_c   1.000
_cell.angle_alpha   90.00
_cell.angle_beta   90.00
_cell.angle_gamma   90.00
#
_symmetry.space_group_name_H-M   'P 1'
#
loop_
_entity.id
_entity.type
_entity.pdbx_description
1 polymer ?
#
loop_
_entity_poly.entity_id
_entity_poly.type
_entity_poly.pdbx_seq_one_letter_code
_entity_poly.pdbx_strand_id
1 'polypeptide(L)'
;MGETNIFWLIIMILLGGIFFWRHDRREKAKASRSYFDHTNQGFPRQGMLSDAERLQREIDRDCDALQVFAEDAARLVRTARNPKHAESDLKRIDHGAGELTERLIGKLARYEAGEFVDRSWARAVRSTAGRNAEAVLRDISLVREGIAKANRENWNPTPGEPWRGRQMNLVEDPARKPYNAESWDEVYNRSIGDDLEFWIQYADEDGVVTERTIRPKSIHLVRSESWVYIKADCSLRGADRTFRSDRIQAARNLKTNRPIKDLGQYLRSRY
;
A
#
# COMPACT_ATOMS: atom_id res chain seq x y z
N MET A 1 -8.83 28.84 5.95
CA MET A 1 -9.61 28.14 7.00
C MET A 1 -10.85 27.46 6.38
N GLY A 2 -10.69 26.47 5.49
CA GLY A 2 -11.83 25.85 4.79
C GLY A 2 -11.74 24.33 4.56
N GLU A 3 -10.64 23.67 4.93
CA GLU A 3 -10.38 22.27 4.54
C GLU A 3 -10.90 21.23 5.55
N THR A 4 -11.28 21.64 6.77
CA THR A 4 -11.79 20.73 7.79
C THR A 4 -13.21 20.23 7.50
N ASN A 5 -14.00 20.88 6.65
CA ASN A 5 -15.44 20.56 6.51
C ASN A 5 -15.73 19.29 5.69
N ILE A 6 -14.95 19.00 4.64
CA ILE A 6 -15.22 17.84 3.76
C ILE A 6 -14.87 16.52 4.48
N PHE A 7 -13.80 16.52 5.26
CA PHE A 7 -13.36 15.35 6.01
C PHE A 7 -14.37 14.92 7.09
N TRP A 8 -14.96 15.88 7.82
CA TRP A 8 -16.00 15.60 8.81
C TRP A 8 -17.32 15.14 8.19
N LEU A 9 -17.67 15.65 7.00
CA LEU A 9 -18.87 15.25 6.27
C LEU A 9 -18.80 13.77 5.84
N ILE A 10 -17.64 13.32 5.35
CA ILE A 10 -17.43 11.91 4.97
C ILE A 10 -17.55 11.02 6.21
N ILE A 11 -16.93 11.39 7.33
CA ILE A 11 -17.04 10.62 8.59
C ILE A 11 -18.49 10.52 9.08
N MET A 12 -19.29 11.58 8.97
CA MET A 12 -20.71 11.57 9.35
C MET A 12 -21.53 10.63 8.47
N ILE A 13 -21.26 10.56 7.16
CA ILE A 13 -21.94 9.65 6.22
C ILE A 13 -21.61 8.19 6.56
N LEU A 14 -20.35 7.89 6.88
CA LEU A 14 -19.88 6.55 7.28
C LEU A 14 -20.56 6.07 8.56
N LEU A 15 -20.57 6.92 9.59
CA LEU A 15 -21.19 6.58 10.88
C LEU A 15 -22.72 6.46 10.76
N GLY A 16 -23.35 7.28 9.92
CA GLY A 16 -24.79 7.21 9.63
C GLY A 16 -25.20 5.90 8.95
N GLY A 17 -24.44 5.44 7.96
CA GLY A 17 -24.67 4.16 7.27
C GLY A 17 -24.58 2.96 8.22
N ILE A 18 -23.56 2.95 9.08
CA ILE A 18 -23.33 1.88 10.08
C ILE A 18 -24.44 1.85 11.13
N PHE A 19 -24.86 3.02 11.63
CA PHE A 19 -25.91 3.11 12.64
C PHE A 19 -27.28 2.68 12.08
N PHE A 20 -27.61 3.13 10.86
CA PHE A 20 -28.83 2.75 10.17
C PHE A 20 -28.88 1.24 9.89
N TRP A 21 -27.76 0.64 9.49
CA TRP A 21 -27.64 -0.80 9.29
C TRP A 21 -27.90 -1.61 10.57
N ARG A 22 -27.31 -1.20 11.70
CA ARG A 22 -27.54 -1.85 13.02
C ARG A 22 -28.99 -1.76 13.47
N HIS A 23 -29.65 -0.63 13.22
CA HIS A 23 -31.04 -0.42 13.60
C HIS A 23 -31.99 -1.29 12.75
N ASP A 24 -31.85 -1.26 11.42
CA ASP A 24 -32.65 -2.05 10.49
C ASP A 24 -32.50 -3.57 10.73
N ARG A 25 -31.29 -4.04 11.07
CA ARG A 25 -31.06 -5.45 11.45
C ARG A 25 -31.80 -5.87 12.71
N ARG A 26 -31.84 -5.03 13.75
CA ARG A 26 -32.55 -5.35 15.00
C ARG A 26 -34.05 -5.44 14.78
N GLU A 27 -34.61 -4.56 13.95
CA GLU A 27 -36.03 -4.57 13.61
C GLU A 27 -36.39 -5.79 12.74
N LYS A 28 -35.58 -6.11 11.73
CA LYS A 28 -35.81 -7.31 10.89
C LYS A 28 -35.65 -8.62 11.65
N ALA A 29 -34.69 -8.72 12.57
CA ALA A 29 -34.55 -9.91 13.42
C ALA A 29 -35.77 -10.14 14.32
N LYS A 30 -36.39 -9.07 14.85
CA LYS A 30 -37.66 -9.17 15.59
C LYS A 30 -38.80 -9.63 14.68
N ALA A 31 -38.90 -9.06 13.47
CA ALA A 31 -39.94 -9.41 12.50
C ALA A 31 -39.83 -10.86 12.01
N SER A 32 -38.61 -11.35 11.72
CA SER A 32 -38.38 -12.74 11.32
C SER A 32 -38.72 -13.71 12.44
N ARG A 33 -38.37 -13.40 13.69
CA ARG A 33 -38.71 -14.24 14.85
C ARG A 33 -40.22 -14.38 15.02
N SER A 34 -40.96 -13.27 14.90
CA SER A 34 -42.43 -13.27 14.92
C SER A 34 -43.05 -14.05 13.75
N TYR A 35 -42.51 -13.92 12.53
CA TYR A 35 -43.03 -14.64 11.35
C TYR A 35 -42.83 -16.17 11.46
N PHE A 36 -41.70 -16.61 12.03
CA PHE A 36 -41.42 -18.02 12.27
C PHE A 36 -42.27 -18.63 13.39
N ASP A 37 -42.61 -17.86 14.42
CA ASP A 37 -43.47 -18.31 15.52
C ASP A 37 -44.94 -18.52 15.07
N HIS A 38 -45.40 -17.83 14.03
CA HIS A 38 -46.79 -17.92 13.56
C HIS A 38 -47.07 -18.99 12.49
N THR A 39 -46.05 -19.53 11.82
CA THR A 39 -46.23 -20.42 10.66
C THR A 39 -45.92 -21.90 10.91
N ASN A 40 -45.48 -22.29 12.11
CA ASN A 40 -44.93 -23.63 12.38
C ASN A 40 -45.52 -24.34 13.61
N GLN A 41 -46.84 -24.60 13.62
CA GLN A 41 -47.47 -25.40 14.69
C GLN A 41 -47.44 -26.94 14.47
N GLY A 42 -46.66 -27.51 13.55
CA GLY A 42 -46.88 -28.94 13.19
C GLY A 42 -45.71 -29.84 12.76
N PHE A 43 -44.45 -29.41 12.72
CA PHE A 43 -43.35 -30.30 12.25
C PHE A 43 -42.15 -30.33 13.21
N PRO A 44 -41.69 -31.51 13.66
CA PRO A 44 -40.47 -31.62 14.46
C PRO A 44 -39.24 -31.45 13.56
N ARG A 45 -38.61 -30.26 13.62
CA ARG A 45 -37.38 -29.90 12.86
C ARG A 45 -36.15 -29.79 13.77
N GLN A 46 -35.85 -30.82 14.56
CA GLN A 46 -34.77 -30.72 15.55
C GLN A 46 -33.34 -30.80 14.97
N GLY A 47 -33.15 -31.01 13.65
CA GLY A 47 -31.83 -31.17 13.03
C GLY A 47 -31.43 -30.18 11.91
N MET A 48 -32.37 -29.65 11.11
CA MET A 48 -32.01 -28.77 9.96
C MET A 48 -31.88 -27.28 10.32
N LEU A 49 -32.50 -26.85 11.43
CA LEU A 49 -32.38 -25.47 11.90
C LEU A 49 -30.97 -25.17 12.42
N SER A 50 -30.20 -26.17 12.87
CA SER A 50 -28.85 -25.97 13.40
C SER A 50 -27.83 -25.57 12.33
N ASP A 51 -27.93 -26.11 11.12
CA ASP A 51 -26.95 -25.83 10.06
C ASP A 51 -27.19 -24.46 9.43
N ALA A 52 -28.46 -24.07 9.25
CA ALA A 52 -28.83 -22.74 8.79
C ALA A 52 -28.40 -21.66 9.81
N GLU A 53 -28.66 -21.90 11.10
CA GLU A 53 -28.21 -21.01 12.16
C GLU A 53 -26.69 -20.94 12.28
N ARG A 54 -26.00 -22.07 12.11
CA ARG A 54 -24.53 -22.11 12.13
C ARG A 54 -23.96 -21.30 10.97
N LEU A 55 -24.47 -21.51 9.75
CA LEU A 55 -24.05 -20.75 8.58
C LEU A 55 -24.35 -19.25 8.74
N GLN A 56 -25.50 -18.90 9.32
CA GLN A 56 -25.83 -17.51 9.62
C GLN A 56 -24.86 -16.88 10.62
N ARG A 57 -24.51 -17.58 11.71
CA ARG A 57 -23.49 -17.11 12.68
C ARG A 57 -22.12 -16.95 12.02
N GLU A 58 -21.79 -17.82 11.06
CA GLU A 58 -20.55 -17.71 10.30
C GLU A 58 -20.54 -16.53 9.32
N ILE A 59 -21.68 -16.20 8.70
CA ILE A 59 -21.83 -15.00 7.88
C ILE A 59 -21.73 -13.75 8.75
N ASP A 60 -22.40 -13.73 9.91
CA ASP A 60 -22.36 -12.60 10.84
C ASP A 60 -20.94 -12.33 11.35
N ARG A 61 -20.20 -13.38 11.71
CA ARG A 61 -18.80 -13.26 12.11
C ARG A 61 -17.92 -12.65 11.01
N ASP A 62 -18.14 -13.04 9.76
CA ASP A 62 -17.36 -12.52 8.64
C ASP A 62 -17.71 -11.05 8.33
N CYS A 63 -18.99 -10.67 8.47
CA CYS A 63 -19.41 -9.28 8.37
C CYS A 63 -18.81 -8.41 9.49
N ASP A 64 -18.80 -8.89 10.73
CA ASP A 64 -18.19 -8.17 11.86
C ASP A 64 -16.68 -8.00 11.65
N ALA A 65 -16.00 -9.01 11.10
CA ALA A 65 -14.58 -8.93 10.77
C ALA A 65 -14.29 -7.90 9.66
N LEU A 66 -15.11 -7.85 8.61
CA LEU A 66 -14.99 -6.81 7.57
C LEU A 66 -15.18 -5.40 8.15
N GLN A 67 -16.07 -5.24 9.13
CA GLN A 67 -16.25 -3.96 9.80
C GLN A 67 -14.99 -3.52 10.56
N VAL A 68 -14.28 -4.45 11.23
CA VAL A 68 -13.01 -4.14 11.90
C VAL A 68 -11.97 -3.65 10.89
N PHE A 69 -11.86 -4.27 9.71
CA PHE A 69 -10.95 -3.80 8.65
C PHE A 69 -11.29 -2.38 8.18
N ALA A 70 -12.56 -2.05 8.04
CA ALA A 70 -13.00 -0.70 7.68
C ALA A 70 -12.63 0.33 8.77
N GLU A 71 -12.82 -0.02 10.05
CA GLU A 71 -12.45 0.83 11.18
C GLU A 71 -10.94 1.04 11.29
N ASP A 72 -10.14 0.00 11.02
CA ASP A 72 -8.68 0.06 10.99
C ASP A 72 -8.17 0.90 9.83
N ALA A 73 -8.75 0.78 8.63
CA ALA A 73 -8.44 1.64 7.50
C ALA A 73 -8.72 3.11 7.85
N ALA A 74 -9.89 3.41 8.42
CA ALA A 74 -10.25 4.75 8.83
C ALA A 74 -9.31 5.29 9.93
N ARG A 75 -8.88 4.44 10.86
CA ARG A 75 -7.91 4.82 11.90
C ARG A 75 -6.56 5.14 11.30
N LEU A 76 -6.05 4.27 10.42
CA LEU A 76 -4.76 4.44 9.76
C LEU A 76 -4.71 5.77 8.99
N VAL A 77 -5.77 6.12 8.26
CA VAL A 77 -5.89 7.41 7.57
C VAL A 77 -5.81 8.59 8.54
N ARG A 78 -6.42 8.49 9.72
CA ARG A 78 -6.38 9.56 10.74
C ARG A 78 -5.02 9.70 11.42
N THR A 79 -4.30 8.60 11.62
CA THR A 79 -3.09 8.58 12.44
C THR A 79 -1.78 8.56 11.64
N ALA A 80 -1.84 8.29 10.34
CA ALA A 80 -0.66 8.21 9.50
C ALA A 80 0.02 9.58 9.36
N ARG A 81 1.16 9.74 10.06
CA ARG A 81 2.06 10.89 9.88
C ARG A 81 2.98 10.74 8.65
N ASN A 82 3.16 9.52 8.15
CA ASN A 82 4.01 9.20 7.01
C ASN A 82 3.24 8.35 5.97
N PRO A 83 3.09 8.84 4.73
CA PRO A 83 2.33 8.15 3.68
C PRO A 83 2.91 6.78 3.30
N LYS A 84 4.24 6.60 3.35
CA LYS A 84 4.89 5.33 2.95
C LYS A 84 4.58 4.18 3.91
N HIS A 85 4.50 4.48 5.21
CA HIS A 85 4.12 3.47 6.21
C HIS A 85 2.64 3.11 6.09
N ALA A 86 1.78 4.11 5.84
CA ALA A 86 0.36 3.88 5.61
C ALA A 86 0.07 3.01 4.38
N GLU A 87 0.88 3.11 3.32
CA GLU A 87 0.68 2.30 2.11
C GLU A 87 0.86 0.80 2.36
N SER A 88 1.86 0.42 3.16
CA SER A 88 2.09 -1.00 3.52
C SER A 88 0.93 -1.57 4.34
N ASP A 89 0.49 -0.82 5.35
CA ASP A 89 -0.63 -1.23 6.22
C ASP A 89 -1.95 -1.27 5.45
N LEU A 90 -2.18 -0.33 4.51
CA LEU A 90 -3.34 -0.36 3.62
C LEU A 90 -3.35 -1.58 2.71
N LYS A 91 -2.20 -1.98 2.14
CA LYS A 91 -2.10 -3.20 1.32
C LYS A 91 -2.46 -4.44 2.14
N ARG A 92 -2.06 -4.50 3.41
CA ARG A 92 -2.41 -5.61 4.30
C ARG A 92 -3.92 -5.63 4.61
N ILE A 93 -4.52 -4.47 4.88
CA ILE A 93 -5.97 -4.34 5.12
C ILE A 93 -6.76 -4.72 3.87
N ASP A 94 -6.35 -4.24 2.69
CA ASP A 94 -6.97 -4.53 1.39
C ASP A 94 -6.97 -6.03 1.09
N HIS A 95 -5.82 -6.68 1.29
CA HIS A 95 -5.69 -8.13 1.09
C HIS A 95 -6.61 -8.92 2.04
N GLY A 96 -6.60 -8.61 3.34
CA GLY A 96 -7.45 -9.30 4.32
C GLY A 96 -8.94 -9.09 4.09
N ALA A 97 -9.35 -7.89 3.69
CA ALA A 97 -10.73 -7.59 3.31
C ALA A 97 -11.15 -8.34 2.03
N GLY A 98 -10.25 -8.48 1.05
CA GLY A 98 -10.47 -9.27 -0.15
C GLY A 98 -10.74 -10.74 0.15
N GLU A 99 -9.90 -11.38 0.95
CA GLU A 99 -10.07 -12.80 1.33
C GLU A 99 -11.39 -13.05 2.07
N LEU A 100 -11.77 -12.15 2.99
CA LEU A 100 -13.05 -12.24 3.70
C LEU A 100 -14.25 -12.09 2.77
N THR A 101 -14.15 -11.19 1.80
CA THR A 101 -15.20 -10.95 0.81
C THR A 101 -15.42 -12.18 -0.06
N GLU A 102 -14.36 -12.80 -0.58
CA GLU A 102 -14.43 -14.05 -1.35
C GLU A 102 -15.03 -15.19 -0.53
N ARG A 103 -14.65 -15.31 0.75
CA ARG A 103 -15.23 -16.31 1.66
C ARG A 103 -16.73 -16.10 1.87
N LEU A 104 -17.18 -14.86 2.04
CA LEU A 104 -18.59 -14.50 2.15
C LEU A 104 -19.35 -14.81 0.86
N ILE A 105 -18.80 -14.47 -0.30
CA ILE A 105 -19.39 -14.79 -1.61
C ILE A 105 -19.57 -16.31 -1.75
N GLY A 106 -18.55 -17.10 -1.40
CA GLY A 106 -18.62 -18.56 -1.43
C GLY A 106 -19.72 -19.14 -0.51
N LYS A 107 -19.84 -18.61 0.72
CA LYS A 107 -20.92 -19.01 1.66
C LYS A 107 -22.31 -18.67 1.12
N LEU A 108 -22.47 -17.49 0.52
CA LEU A 108 -23.72 -17.05 -0.08
C LEU A 108 -24.08 -17.88 -1.33
N ALA A 109 -23.10 -18.25 -2.14
CA ALA A 109 -23.31 -19.09 -3.32
C ALA A 109 -23.80 -20.49 -2.95
N ARG A 110 -23.25 -21.11 -1.89
CA ARG A 110 -23.75 -22.39 -1.36
C ARG A 110 -25.20 -22.30 -0.89
N TYR A 111 -25.55 -21.18 -0.26
CA TYR A 111 -26.92 -20.93 0.17
C TYR A 111 -27.90 -20.87 -1.01
N GLU A 112 -27.51 -20.25 -2.12
CA GLU A 112 -28.36 -20.15 -3.32
C GLU A 112 -28.50 -21.44 -4.12
N ALA A 113 -27.52 -22.33 -4.04
CA ALA A 113 -27.55 -23.64 -4.70
C ALA A 113 -28.65 -24.58 -4.15
N GLY A 114 -29.43 -24.13 -3.15
CA GLY A 114 -30.63 -24.83 -2.69
C GLY A 114 -30.36 -25.79 -1.53
N GLU A 115 -29.21 -25.69 -0.85
CA GLU A 115 -28.99 -26.39 0.42
C GLU A 115 -29.91 -25.89 1.54
N PHE A 116 -30.58 -24.73 1.38
CA PHE A 116 -31.52 -24.18 2.36
C PHE A 116 -32.82 -23.65 1.72
N VAL A 117 -33.92 -23.81 2.46
CA VAL A 117 -35.31 -23.86 1.94
C VAL A 117 -35.91 -22.49 1.58
N ASP A 118 -35.31 -21.35 1.96
CA ASP A 118 -35.94 -20.03 1.79
C ASP A 118 -35.14 -19.06 0.89
N ARG A 119 -35.60 -18.94 -0.36
CA ARG A 119 -35.05 -18.01 -1.37
C ARG A 119 -35.36 -16.53 -1.10
N SER A 120 -36.31 -16.21 -0.22
CA SER A 120 -36.63 -14.83 0.14
C SER A 120 -35.57 -14.25 1.08
N TRP A 121 -35.10 -15.08 2.01
CA TRP A 121 -34.04 -14.75 2.94
C TRP A 121 -32.68 -14.61 2.24
N ALA A 122 -32.34 -15.52 1.31
CA ALA A 122 -31.12 -15.42 0.50
C ALA A 122 -31.01 -14.07 -0.23
N ARG A 123 -32.13 -13.60 -0.81
CA ARG A 123 -32.22 -12.30 -1.48
C ARG A 123 -32.05 -11.14 -0.50
N ALA A 124 -32.64 -11.21 0.69
CA ALA A 124 -32.50 -10.18 1.71
C ALA A 124 -31.04 -10.07 2.21
N VAL A 125 -30.39 -11.21 2.48
CA VAL A 125 -28.98 -11.27 2.89
C VAL A 125 -28.07 -10.78 1.78
N ARG A 126 -28.27 -11.20 0.51
CA ARG A 126 -27.48 -10.70 -0.63
C ARG A 126 -27.67 -9.20 -0.84
N SER A 127 -28.88 -8.67 -0.68
CA SER A 127 -29.10 -7.22 -0.77
C SER A 127 -28.38 -6.45 0.34
N THR A 128 -28.23 -7.05 1.52
CA THR A 128 -27.66 -6.38 2.69
C THR A 128 -26.14 -6.51 2.68
N ALA A 129 -25.62 -7.72 2.44
CA ALA A 129 -24.19 -7.97 2.27
C ALA A 129 -23.64 -7.25 1.04
N GLY A 130 -24.39 -7.23 -0.09
CA GLY A 130 -24.03 -6.46 -1.28
C GLY A 130 -23.95 -4.97 -1.01
N ARG A 131 -24.97 -4.38 -0.36
CA ARG A 131 -24.95 -2.96 0.03
C ARG A 131 -23.80 -2.62 0.98
N ASN A 132 -23.48 -3.50 1.93
CA ASN A 132 -22.39 -3.28 2.87
C ASN A 132 -21.02 -3.42 2.23
N ALA A 133 -20.81 -4.43 1.38
CA ALA A 133 -19.58 -4.60 0.64
C ALA A 133 -19.35 -3.42 -0.32
N GLU A 134 -20.40 -2.97 -1.01
CA GLU A 134 -20.34 -1.80 -1.90
C GLU A 134 -20.04 -0.51 -1.13
N ALA A 135 -20.59 -0.33 0.07
CA ALA A 135 -20.25 0.79 0.95
C ALA A 135 -18.76 0.75 1.36
N VAL A 136 -18.26 -0.39 1.85
CA VAL A 136 -16.85 -0.54 2.25
C VAL A 136 -15.91 -0.30 1.07
N LEU A 137 -16.21 -0.84 -0.12
CA LEU A 137 -15.40 -0.62 -1.32
C LEU A 137 -15.40 0.85 -1.76
N ARG A 138 -16.56 1.53 -1.68
CA ARG A 138 -16.65 2.97 -1.92
C ARG A 138 -15.76 3.75 -0.95
N ASP A 139 -15.76 3.38 0.31
CA ASP A 139 -14.98 4.05 1.36
C ASP A 139 -13.48 3.86 1.16
N ILE A 140 -13.05 2.63 0.82
CA ILE A 140 -11.66 2.33 0.44
C ILE A 140 -11.25 3.16 -0.79
N SER A 141 -12.14 3.29 -1.78
CA SER A 141 -11.88 4.10 -2.97
C SER A 141 -11.70 5.58 -2.63
N LEU A 142 -12.56 6.14 -1.77
CA LEU A 142 -12.43 7.52 -1.30
C LEU A 142 -11.14 7.74 -0.50
N VAL A 143 -10.70 6.76 0.29
CA VAL A 143 -9.42 6.79 0.99
C VAL A 143 -8.25 6.80 0.01
N ARG A 144 -8.29 5.94 -1.03
CA ARG A 144 -7.27 5.93 -2.10
C ARG A 144 -7.20 7.26 -2.83
N GLU A 145 -8.34 7.85 -3.16
CA GLU A 145 -8.42 9.18 -3.77
C GLU A 145 -7.89 10.27 -2.85
N GLY A 146 -8.19 10.20 -1.54
CA GLY A 146 -7.68 11.11 -0.52
C GLY A 146 -6.16 11.03 -0.39
N ILE A 147 -5.58 9.84 -0.40
CA ILE A 147 -4.12 9.64 -0.39
C ILE A 147 -3.50 10.12 -1.69
N ALA A 148 -4.09 9.80 -2.84
CA ALA A 148 -3.63 10.29 -4.13
C ALA A 148 -3.69 11.82 -4.22
N LYS A 149 -4.74 12.43 -3.66
CA LYS A 149 -4.90 13.88 -3.57
C LYS A 149 -3.90 14.50 -2.60
N ALA A 150 -3.74 13.96 -1.39
CA ALA A 150 -2.72 14.41 -0.45
C ALA A 150 -1.30 14.28 -1.03
N ASN A 151 -1.02 13.21 -1.78
CA ASN A 151 0.23 13.06 -2.52
C ASN A 151 0.35 14.09 -3.65
N ARG A 152 -0.74 14.55 -4.27
CA ARG A 152 -0.75 15.63 -5.28
C ARG A 152 -0.64 17.03 -4.65
N GLU A 153 -1.14 17.24 -3.45
CA GLU A 153 -1.18 18.55 -2.77
C GLU A 153 0.04 18.79 -1.87
N ASN A 154 0.55 17.75 -1.17
CA ASN A 154 1.90 17.78 -0.59
C ASN A 154 2.99 17.75 -1.67
N TRP A 155 2.62 17.44 -2.91
CA TRP A 155 3.43 17.71 -4.09
C TRP A 155 3.19 19.16 -4.51
N ASN A 156 3.80 20.09 -3.78
CA ASN A 156 3.93 21.46 -4.24
C ASN A 156 5.31 21.59 -4.90
N PRO A 157 5.45 21.43 -6.23
CA PRO A 157 6.72 21.66 -6.89
C PRO A 157 7.00 23.16 -6.80
N THR A 158 8.03 23.54 -6.05
CA THR A 158 8.56 24.90 -6.09
C THR A 158 8.85 25.23 -7.56
N PRO A 159 8.29 26.32 -8.13
CA PRO A 159 8.60 26.72 -9.50
C PRO A 159 10.08 27.10 -9.58
N GLY A 160 10.92 26.22 -10.15
CA GLY A 160 12.36 26.49 -10.27
C GLY A 160 13.31 25.28 -10.28
N GLU A 161 12.83 24.04 -10.25
CA GLU A 161 13.70 22.85 -10.22
C GLU A 161 13.89 22.19 -11.62
N PRO A 162 14.92 22.57 -12.42
CA PRO A 162 15.15 22.07 -13.79
C PRO A 162 15.50 20.58 -13.92
N TRP A 163 15.42 19.78 -12.86
CA TRP A 163 15.83 18.37 -12.83
C TRP A 163 14.69 17.35 -12.93
N ARG A 164 13.42 17.76 -12.83
CA ARG A 164 12.28 16.85 -13.05
C ARG A 164 12.02 16.67 -14.54
N GLY A 165 12.44 15.52 -15.07
CA GLY A 165 12.36 15.16 -16.50
C GLY A 165 13.50 14.24 -16.96
N ARG A 166 14.54 14.03 -16.14
CA ARG A 166 15.51 12.96 -16.39
C ARG A 166 14.86 11.63 -15.99
N GLN A 167 14.39 10.89 -16.99
CA GLN A 167 13.93 9.51 -16.83
C GLN A 167 14.92 8.73 -15.96
N MET A 168 14.44 8.29 -14.81
CA MET A 168 15.06 7.27 -13.99
C MET A 168 15.03 5.99 -14.83
N ASN A 169 16.16 5.60 -15.40
CA ASN A 169 16.25 4.25 -15.94
C ASN A 169 16.37 3.32 -14.74
N LEU A 170 15.27 2.61 -14.42
CA LEU A 170 15.35 1.42 -13.58
C LEU A 170 16.49 0.57 -14.13
N VAL A 171 17.55 0.40 -13.35
CA VAL A 171 18.59 -0.54 -13.74
C VAL A 171 18.06 -1.92 -13.36
N GLU A 172 17.33 -2.55 -14.29
CA GLU A 172 16.93 -3.94 -14.13
C GLU A 172 18.18 -4.80 -13.91
N ASP A 173 18.05 -5.80 -13.04
CA ASP A 173 19.08 -6.82 -12.90
C ASP A 173 19.37 -7.38 -14.29
N PRO A 174 20.65 -7.38 -14.74
CA PRO A 174 20.95 -7.84 -16.07
C PRO A 174 20.55 -9.31 -16.18
N ALA A 175 19.61 -9.63 -17.07
CA ALA A 175 19.05 -10.98 -17.25
C ALA A 175 20.14 -12.05 -17.55
N ARG A 176 21.32 -11.61 -17.97
CA ARG A 176 22.53 -12.41 -18.10
C ARG A 176 23.67 -11.69 -17.38
N LYS A 177 24.57 -12.45 -16.73
CA LYS A 177 25.83 -11.90 -16.23
C LYS A 177 26.53 -11.14 -17.38
N PRO A 178 26.94 -9.87 -17.19
CA PRO A 178 27.75 -9.18 -18.19
C PRO A 178 29.00 -9.98 -18.50
N TYR A 179 29.47 -9.92 -19.75
CA TYR A 179 30.53 -10.78 -20.28
C TYR A 179 31.73 -10.84 -19.33
N ASN A 180 32.09 -12.08 -18.94
CA ASN A 180 33.28 -12.48 -18.18
C ASN A 180 33.21 -12.39 -16.65
N ALA A 181 32.10 -11.97 -16.04
CA ALA A 181 32.01 -11.99 -14.57
C ALA A 181 31.95 -13.44 -14.03
N GLU A 182 32.89 -13.79 -13.16
CA GLU A 182 33.01 -15.15 -12.58
C GLU A 182 31.82 -15.42 -11.65
N SER A 183 31.44 -14.41 -10.86
CA SER A 183 30.39 -14.52 -9.85
C SER A 183 29.37 -13.39 -9.94
N TRP A 184 28.18 -13.63 -9.39
CA TRP A 184 27.21 -12.55 -9.19
C TRP A 184 27.72 -11.51 -8.18
N ASP A 185 28.56 -11.92 -7.23
CA ASP A 185 29.15 -11.01 -6.25
C ASP A 185 30.03 -9.96 -6.93
N GLU A 186 30.82 -10.36 -7.92
CA GLU A 186 31.62 -9.45 -8.77
C GLU A 186 30.73 -8.51 -9.60
N VAL A 187 29.58 -9.00 -10.10
CA VAL A 187 28.62 -8.14 -10.82
C VAL A 187 28.03 -7.07 -9.89
N TYR A 188 27.77 -7.42 -8.63
CA TYR A 188 27.15 -6.55 -7.66
C TYR A 188 28.15 -5.66 -6.91
N ASN A 189 29.41 -6.07 -6.77
CA ASN A 189 30.45 -5.40 -5.99
C ASN A 189 31.69 -5.15 -6.86
N ARG A 190 31.80 -3.95 -7.42
CA ARG A 190 32.94 -3.59 -8.27
C ARG A 190 33.86 -2.63 -7.53
N SER A 191 35.13 -2.98 -7.43
CA SER A 191 36.16 -2.09 -6.91
C SER A 191 36.53 -1.03 -7.94
N ILE A 192 36.82 0.17 -7.46
CA ILE A 192 37.30 1.28 -8.28
C ILE A 192 38.77 1.47 -7.93
N GLY A 193 39.65 1.08 -8.86
CA GLY A 193 41.11 1.18 -8.68
C GLY A 193 41.71 2.52 -9.11
N ASP A 194 40.97 3.32 -9.86
CA ASP A 194 41.46 4.62 -10.32
C ASP A 194 41.36 5.67 -9.20
N ASP A 195 42.36 6.53 -9.10
CA ASP A 195 42.36 7.70 -8.21
C ASP A 195 41.46 8.81 -8.79
N LEU A 196 40.14 8.55 -8.79
CA LEU A 196 39.11 9.48 -9.24
C LEU A 196 38.52 10.24 -8.05
N GLU A 197 38.39 11.55 -8.25
CA GLU A 197 37.77 12.43 -7.27
C GLU A 197 36.60 13.17 -7.90
N PHE A 198 35.49 13.22 -7.19
CA PHE A 198 34.26 13.85 -7.66
C PHE A 198 33.76 14.86 -6.64
N TRP A 199 33.34 16.01 -7.16
CA TRP A 199 32.43 16.89 -6.43
C TRP A 199 31.00 16.42 -6.68
N ILE A 200 30.21 16.33 -5.62
CA ILE A 200 28.80 15.95 -5.67
C ILE A 200 27.94 16.93 -4.87
N GLN A 201 26.71 17.14 -5.35
CA GLN A 201 25.63 17.73 -4.58
C GLN A 201 24.73 16.59 -4.10
N TYR A 202 24.69 16.37 -2.78
CA TYR A 202 24.03 15.21 -2.16
C TYR A 202 22.91 15.64 -1.23
N ALA A 203 21.70 15.13 -1.49
CA ALA A 203 20.55 15.27 -0.59
C ALA A 203 20.59 14.18 0.48
N ASP A 204 20.64 14.57 1.76
CA ASP A 204 20.56 13.61 2.85
C ASP A 204 19.12 13.06 3.06
N GLU A 205 18.94 12.27 4.12
CA GLU A 205 17.65 11.66 4.43
C GLU A 205 16.59 12.70 4.85
N ASP A 206 17.02 13.79 5.47
CA ASP A 206 16.18 14.91 5.88
C ASP A 206 15.92 15.89 4.74
N GLY A 207 16.50 15.64 3.55
CA GLY A 207 16.36 16.46 2.35
C GLY A 207 17.32 17.66 2.30
N VAL A 208 18.23 17.80 3.28
CA VAL A 208 19.24 18.85 3.28
C VAL A 208 20.30 18.52 2.22
N VAL A 209 20.49 19.48 1.32
CA VAL A 209 21.44 19.36 0.22
C VAL A 209 22.80 19.87 0.67
N THR A 210 23.82 19.02 0.54
CA THR A 210 25.21 19.32 0.92
C THR A 210 26.16 19.08 -0.25
N GLU A 211 27.16 19.93 -0.39
CA GLU A 211 28.24 19.73 -1.35
C GLU A 211 29.37 18.91 -0.72
N ARG A 212 29.89 17.92 -1.44
CA ARG A 212 30.91 17.00 -0.93
C ARG A 212 31.92 16.66 -2.00
N THR A 213 33.17 16.50 -1.58
CA THR A 213 34.20 15.83 -2.36
C THR A 213 34.27 14.37 -1.91
N ILE A 214 34.24 13.45 -2.87
CA ILE A 214 34.31 12.01 -2.61
C ILE A 214 35.35 11.33 -3.51
N ARG A 215 36.01 10.30 -2.97
CA ARG A 215 36.88 9.36 -3.71
C ARG A 215 36.26 7.98 -3.69
N PRO A 216 35.56 7.55 -4.77
CA PRO A 216 34.92 6.25 -4.83
C PRO A 216 35.92 5.11 -4.69
N LYS A 217 35.58 4.14 -3.85
CA LYS A 217 36.36 2.92 -3.62
C LYS A 217 35.69 1.69 -4.22
N SER A 218 34.36 1.64 -4.15
CA SER A 218 33.58 0.55 -4.73
C SER A 218 32.14 0.97 -5.03
N ILE A 219 31.50 0.26 -5.95
CA ILE A 219 30.05 0.33 -6.19
C ILE A 219 29.39 -0.99 -5.83
N HIS A 220 28.22 -0.88 -5.22
CA HIS A 220 27.42 -1.97 -4.70
C HIS A 220 25.99 -1.88 -5.25
N LEU A 221 25.39 -3.04 -5.47
CA LEU A 221 23.98 -3.18 -5.83
C LEU A 221 23.33 -4.10 -4.80
N VAL A 222 22.23 -3.64 -4.22
CA VAL A 222 21.44 -4.44 -3.29
C VAL A 222 20.36 -5.14 -4.09
N ARG A 223 20.20 -6.46 -3.88
CA ARG A 223 19.13 -7.23 -4.54
C ARG A 223 17.78 -6.57 -4.26
N SER A 224 16.96 -6.46 -5.29
CA SER A 224 15.63 -5.83 -5.23
C SER A 224 15.62 -4.31 -5.08
N GLU A 225 16.78 -3.65 -5.07
CA GLU A 225 16.87 -2.19 -5.13
C GLU A 225 17.35 -1.72 -6.49
N SER A 226 16.72 -0.67 -7.03
CA SER A 226 17.09 -0.09 -8.32
C SER A 226 18.28 0.87 -8.25
N TRP A 227 18.89 1.06 -7.08
CA TRP A 227 19.85 2.11 -6.81
C TRP A 227 21.27 1.57 -6.69
N VAL A 228 22.23 2.34 -7.19
CA VAL A 228 23.66 2.06 -7.01
C VAL A 228 24.12 2.70 -5.71
N TYR A 229 24.78 1.92 -4.88
CA TYR A 229 25.43 2.37 -3.66
C TYR A 229 26.92 2.59 -3.93
N ILE A 230 27.41 3.80 -3.70
CA ILE A 230 28.80 4.18 -3.95
C ILE A 230 29.50 4.29 -2.60
N LYS A 231 30.40 3.37 -2.29
CA LYS A 231 31.28 3.49 -1.12
C LYS A 231 32.46 4.38 -1.48
N ALA A 232 32.67 5.45 -0.73
CA ALA A 232 33.69 6.44 -1.02
C ALA A 232 34.26 7.06 0.27
N ASP A 233 35.52 7.48 0.20
CA ASP A 233 36.09 8.38 1.22
C ASP A 233 35.50 9.78 1.04
N CYS A 234 34.95 10.37 2.10
CA CYS A 234 34.27 11.66 2.07
C CYS A 234 35.11 12.72 2.77
N SER A 235 35.65 13.67 2.01
CA SER A 235 36.54 14.72 2.55
C SER A 235 35.88 15.59 3.61
N LEU A 236 34.57 15.88 3.46
CA LEU A 236 33.82 16.68 4.43
C LEU A 236 33.73 16.02 5.81
N ARG A 237 33.71 14.68 5.86
CA ARG A 237 33.58 13.91 7.11
C ARG A 237 34.89 13.25 7.55
N GLY A 238 35.91 13.21 6.69
CA GLY A 238 37.18 12.53 6.94
C GLY A 238 37.03 11.02 7.17
N ALA A 239 36.03 10.39 6.55
CA ALA A 239 35.71 8.99 6.77
C ALA A 239 34.99 8.36 5.57
N ASP A 240 35.08 7.04 5.47
CA ASP A 240 34.33 6.25 4.48
C ASP A 240 32.82 6.34 4.72
N ARG A 241 32.08 6.61 3.64
CA ARG A 241 30.62 6.68 3.62
C ARG A 241 30.06 5.99 2.38
N THR A 242 28.81 5.56 2.48
CA THR A 242 28.08 4.99 1.36
C THR A 242 27.02 5.98 0.89
N PHE A 243 27.02 6.28 -0.40
CA PHE A 243 26.13 7.23 -1.04
C PHE A 243 25.18 6.50 -1.98
N ARG A 244 23.89 6.72 -1.85
CA ARG A 244 22.91 6.25 -2.84
C ARG A 244 22.93 7.16 -4.07
N SER A 245 22.98 6.57 -5.26
CA SER A 245 23.08 7.31 -6.52
C SER A 245 21.88 8.22 -6.80
N ASP A 246 20.68 7.83 -6.37
CA ASP A 246 19.44 8.61 -6.55
C ASP A 246 19.41 9.92 -5.75
N ARG A 247 20.21 10.00 -4.69
CA ARG A 247 20.35 11.18 -3.84
C ARG A 247 21.46 12.14 -4.32
N ILE A 248 22.21 11.77 -5.36
CA ILE A 248 23.22 12.64 -5.99
C ILE A 248 22.53 13.49 -7.07
N GLN A 249 22.34 14.78 -6.78
CA GLN A 249 21.62 15.71 -7.67
C GLN A 249 22.52 16.23 -8.80
N ALA A 250 23.80 16.45 -8.50
CA ALA A 250 24.81 16.87 -9.46
C ALA A 250 26.14 16.21 -9.13
N ALA A 251 26.93 15.94 -10.16
CA ALA A 251 28.28 15.41 -10.01
C ALA A 251 29.21 16.02 -11.05
N ARG A 252 30.49 16.19 -10.69
CA ARG A 252 31.55 16.67 -11.56
C ARG A 252 32.85 15.96 -11.24
N ASN A 253 33.53 15.46 -12.28
CA ASN A 253 34.88 14.90 -12.12
C ASN A 253 35.86 16.05 -11.84
N LEU A 254 36.58 16.02 -10.73
CA LEU A 254 37.48 17.12 -10.34
C LEU A 254 38.76 17.18 -11.18
N LYS A 255 39.22 16.05 -11.73
CA LYS A 255 40.40 16.01 -12.59
C LYS A 255 40.13 16.61 -13.97
N THR A 256 38.96 16.32 -14.55
CA THR A 256 38.60 16.77 -15.91
C THR A 256 37.66 17.97 -15.93
N ASN A 257 37.14 18.37 -14.76
CA ASN A 257 36.09 19.37 -14.59
C ASN A 257 34.80 19.10 -15.39
N ARG A 258 34.60 17.88 -15.90
CA ARG A 258 33.44 17.50 -16.71
C ARG A 258 32.23 17.20 -15.82
N PRO A 259 31.06 17.80 -16.10
CA PRO A 259 29.82 17.46 -15.39
C PRO A 259 29.35 16.05 -15.77
N ILE A 260 28.84 15.31 -14.79
CA ILE A 260 28.34 13.94 -14.93
C ILE A 260 26.86 13.93 -14.60
N LYS A 261 26.05 13.46 -15.55
CA LYS A 261 24.58 13.44 -15.43
C LYS A 261 24.08 12.43 -14.39
N ASP A 262 24.70 11.26 -14.34
CA ASP A 262 24.40 10.19 -13.39
C ASP A 262 25.73 9.54 -12.99
N LEU A 263 26.16 9.76 -11.75
CA LEU A 263 27.43 9.23 -11.26
C LEU A 263 27.40 7.71 -11.09
N GLY A 264 26.26 7.14 -10.67
CA GLY A 264 26.12 5.70 -10.47
C GLY A 264 26.24 4.95 -11.79
N GLN A 265 25.51 5.41 -12.82
CA GLN A 265 25.59 4.86 -14.16
C GLN A 265 26.98 5.05 -14.78
N TYR A 266 27.59 6.24 -14.61
CA TYR A 266 28.94 6.51 -15.10
C TYR A 266 29.96 5.51 -14.55
N LEU A 267 29.98 5.31 -13.22
CA LEU A 267 30.91 4.37 -12.58
C LEU A 267 30.66 2.93 -13.04
N ARG A 268 29.40 2.50 -13.10
CA ARG A 268 29.03 1.13 -13.54
C ARG A 268 29.31 0.85 -15.01
N SER A 269 29.29 1.87 -15.86
CA SER A 269 29.63 1.72 -17.27
C SER A 269 31.14 1.58 -17.49
N ARG A 270 31.95 2.05 -16.54
CA ARG A 270 33.41 2.13 -16.64
C ARG A 270 34.12 0.98 -15.93
N TYR A 271 33.59 0.52 -14.80
CA TYR A 271 34.06 -0.64 -14.02
C TYR A 271 32.93 -1.64 -13.95
#